data_AF-L0AGV9-F1
#
_entry.id   AF-L0AGV9-F1
#
_cell.length_a   1.000
_cell.length_b   1.000
_cell.length_c   1.000
_cell.angle_alpha   90.00
_cell.angle_beta   90.00
_cell.angle_gamma   90.00
#
_symmetry.space_group_name_H-M   'P 1'
#
loop_
_entity.id
_entity.type
_entity.pdbx_description
1 polymer ?
#
loop_
_entity_poly.entity_id
_entity_poly.type
_entity_poly.pdbx_seq_one_letter_code
_entity_poly.pdbx_strand_id
1 'polypeptide(L)' 'MSRSDDRRDDLLIALTLTEFSVHYEDVDPELAERAWQFAADRLVEYASSRRISSVNSRSASEVL' A
#
# COMPACT_ATOMS: atom_id res chain seq x y z
N MET A 1 -4.54 -2.93 18.15
CA MET A 1 -4.72 -3.33 16.74
C MET A 1 -3.53 -4.16 16.31
N SER A 2 -3.76 -5.20 15.52
CA SER A 2 -2.71 -6.11 15.05
C SER A 2 -2.12 -5.59 13.75
N ARG A 3 -0.81 -5.76 13.53
CA ARG A 3 -0.06 -5.33 12.32
C ARG A 3 -0.62 -5.87 10.99
N SER A 4 -1.53 -6.84 11.07
CA SER A 4 -2.25 -7.42 9.93
C SER A 4 -3.44 -6.56 9.47
N ASP A 5 -4.05 -5.78 10.36
CA ASP A 5 -5.18 -4.91 10.06
C ASP A 5 -4.69 -3.67 9.30
N ASP A 6 -3.60 -3.04 9.78
CA ASP A 6 -2.96 -1.88 9.14
C ASP A 6 -2.60 -2.14 7.67
N ARG A 7 -2.19 -3.38 7.34
CA ARG A 7 -1.85 -3.78 5.96
C ARG A 7 -3.05 -3.91 5.04
N ARG A 8 -4.19 -4.33 5.58
CA ARG A 8 -5.43 -4.42 4.78
C ARG A 8 -5.94 -3.01 4.51
N ASP A 9 -5.79 -2.12 5.48
CA ASP A 9 -6.14 -0.72 5.33
C ASP A 9 -5.28 -0.04 4.25
N ASP A 10 -3.97 -0.29 4.20
CA ASP A 10 -3.11 0.24 3.14
C ASP A 10 -3.58 -0.14 1.71
N LEU A 11 -4.00 -1.39 1.52
CA LEU A 11 -4.54 -1.87 0.24
C LEU A 11 -5.90 -1.23 -0.10
N LEU A 12 -6.79 -1.11 0.88
CA LEU A 12 -8.10 -0.47 0.68
C LEU A 12 -7.95 1.02 0.37
N ILE A 13 -7.03 1.70 1.03
CA ILE A 13 -6.69 3.11 0.77
C ILE A 13 -6.16 3.25 -0.66
N ALA A 14 -5.19 2.41 -1.06
CA ALA A 14 -4.63 2.46 -2.41
C ALA A 14 -5.68 2.20 -3.51
N LEU A 15 -6.57 1.23 -3.30
CA LEU A 15 -7.65 0.93 -4.23
C LEU A 15 -8.62 2.11 -4.37
N THR A 16 -9.04 2.68 -3.25
CA THR A 16 -9.98 3.82 -3.22
C THR A 16 -9.38 5.03 -3.92
N LEU A 17 -8.10 5.33 -3.69
CA LEU A 17 -7.41 6.45 -4.34
C LEU A 17 -7.23 6.22 -5.85
N THR A 18 -7.04 4.98 -6.28
CA THR A 18 -6.98 4.62 -7.70
C THR A 18 -8.33 4.84 -8.38
N GLU A 19 -9.42 4.35 -7.78
CA GLU A 19 -10.78 4.56 -8.29
C GLU A 19 -11.14 6.04 -8.33
N PHE A 20 -10.81 6.77 -7.25
CA PHE A 20 -11.00 8.21 -7.17
C PHE A 20 -10.24 8.96 -8.27
N SER A 21 -8.97 8.61 -8.52
CA SER A 21 -8.15 9.24 -9.56
C SER A 21 -8.81 9.15 -10.93
N VAL A 22 -9.27 7.94 -11.32
CA VAL A 22 -9.97 7.72 -12.59
C VAL A 22 -11.26 8.54 -12.69
N HIS A 23 -12.03 8.65 -11.61
CA HIS A 23 -13.27 9.42 -11.62
C HIS A 23 -13.07 10.93 -11.71
N TYR A 24 -11.93 11.45 -11.27
CA TYR A 24 -11.66 12.89 -11.21
C TYR A 24 -10.72 13.38 -12.30
N GLU A 25 -10.19 12.52 -13.17
CA GLU A 25 -9.26 12.87 -14.25
C GLU A 25 -9.80 14.01 -15.15
N ASP A 26 -11.08 13.95 -15.50
CA ASP A 26 -11.74 14.96 -16.35
C ASP A 26 -12.20 16.22 -15.58
N VAL A 27 -12.35 16.12 -14.26
CA VAL A 27 -12.91 17.21 -13.42
C VAL A 27 -11.78 18.05 -12.81
N ASP A 28 -10.74 17.40 -12.30
CA ASP A 28 -9.56 17.99 -11.71
C ASP A 28 -8.36 17.05 -11.91
N PRO A 29 -7.63 17.20 -13.02
CA PRO A 29 -6.52 16.31 -13.37
C PRO A 29 -5.34 16.41 -12.40
N GLU A 30 -5.10 17.57 -11.77
CA GLU A 30 -4.06 17.70 -10.75
C GLU A 30 -4.41 16.90 -9.49
N LEU A 31 -5.67 16.94 -9.08
CA LEU A 31 -6.15 16.15 -7.95
C LEU A 31 -6.12 14.65 -8.26
N ALA A 32 -6.50 14.26 -9.47
CA ALA A 32 -6.43 12.88 -9.93
C ALA A 32 -4.98 12.36 -9.94
N GLU A 33 -4.02 13.15 -10.42
CA GLU A 33 -2.60 12.79 -10.42
C GLU A 33 -2.07 12.61 -8.99
N ARG A 34 -2.41 13.54 -8.08
CA ARG A 34 -2.02 13.43 -6.67
C ARG A 34 -2.60 12.18 -6.02
N ALA A 35 -3.87 11.86 -6.28
CA ALA A 35 -4.51 10.65 -5.76
C ALA A 35 -3.80 9.38 -6.25
N TRP A 36 -3.41 9.34 -7.54
CA TRP A 36 -2.64 8.24 -8.09
C TRP A 36 -1.26 8.08 -7.44
N GLN A 37 -0.54 9.17 -7.23
CA GLN A 37 0.76 9.16 -6.54
C GLN A 37 0.63 8.64 -5.10
N PHE A 38 -0.38 9.10 -4.35
CA PHE A 38 -0.65 8.60 -3.00
C PHE A 38 -1.01 7.11 -2.99
N ALA A 39 -1.77 6.62 -3.97
CA ALA A 39 -2.08 5.20 -4.11
C ALA A 39 -0.80 4.37 -4.31
N ALA A 40 0.09 4.84 -5.19
CA ALA A 40 1.37 4.19 -5.47
C ALA A 40 2.25 4.11 -4.22
N ASP A 41 2.35 5.19 -3.43
CA ASP A 41 3.13 5.20 -2.20
C ASP A 41 2.63 4.15 -1.19
N ARG A 42 1.31 4.02 -1.03
CA ARG A 42 0.71 3.01 -0.13
C ARG A 42 0.99 1.58 -0.59
N LEU A 43 0.98 1.34 -1.90
CA LEU A 43 1.34 0.02 -2.45
C LEU A 43 2.81 -0.32 -2.21
N VAL A 44 3.71 0.66 -2.28
CA VAL A 44 5.13 0.48 -1.96
C VAL A 44 5.33 0.15 -0.48
N GLU A 45 4.65 0.84 0.42
CA GLU A 45 4.68 0.58 1.87
C GLU A 45 4.17 -0.84 2.19
N TYR A 46 3.03 -1.23 1.59
CA TYR A 46 2.46 -2.56 1.73
C TYR A 46 3.43 -3.66 1.26
N ALA A 47 4.01 -3.50 0.06
CA ALA A 47 4.95 -4.46 -0.52
C ALA A 47 6.25 -4.57 0.31
N SER A 48 6.74 -3.45 0.83
CA SER A 48 7.93 -3.41 1.68
C SER A 48 7.68 -4.09 3.03
N SER A 49 6.51 -3.86 3.63
CA SER A 49 6.09 -4.55 4.85
C SER A 49 5.99 -6.07 4.65
N ARG A 50 5.50 -6.54 3.50
CA ARG A 50 5.48 -7.98 3.15
C ARG A 50 6.88 -8.60 3.15
N ARG A 51 7.89 -7.85 2.70
CA ARG A 51 9.28 -8.33 2.62
C ARG A 51 9.96 -8.42 3.99
N ILE A 52 9.71 -7.44 4.87
CA ILE A 52 10.35 -7.40 6.20
C ILE A 52 9.83 -8.55 7.10
N SER A 53 8.55 -8.93 7.00
CA SER A 53 8.05 -10.07 7.80
C SER A 53 8.53 -11.44 7.29
N SER A 54 8.90 -11.54 6.01
CA SER A 54 9.46 -12.76 5.41
C SER A 54 10.90 -13.01 5.83
N VAL A 55 11.74 -11.98 5.87
CA VAL A 55 13.15 -12.09 6.28
C VAL A 55 13.27 -12.51 7.76
N ASN A 56 12.43 -11.95 8.63
CA ASN A 56 12.48 -12.26 10.07
C ASN A 56 12.12 -13.73 10.40
N SER A 57 11.40 -14.41 9.50
CA SER A 57 11.03 -15.82 9.66
C SER A 57 12.14 -16.78 9.19
N ARG A 58 13.01 -16.33 8.27
CA ARG A 58 14.09 -17.15 7.70
C ARG A 58 15.31 -17.21 8.63
N SER A 59 15.66 -16.09 9.27
CA SER A 59 16.75 -16.06 10.26
C SER A 59 16.48 -16.87 11.53
N ALA A 60 15.21 -17.12 11.89
CA ALA A 60 14.87 -17.95 13.06
C ALA A 60 15.02 -19.46 12.80
N SER A 61 15.02 -19.90 11.54
CA SER A 61 15.16 -21.33 11.17
C SER A 61 16.60 -21.74 10.85
N GLU A 62 17.54 -20.79 10.81
CA GLU A 62 18.95 -21.03 10.49
C GLU A 62 19.84 -21.12 11.75
N VAL A 63 19.23 -21.07 12.94
CA VAL A 63 19.91 -21.11 14.25
C VAL A 63 19.60 -22.39 15.06
N LEU A 64 19.00 -23.40 14.43
CA LEU A 64 18.78 -24.74 14.98
C LEU A 64 19.53 -25.77 14.15
#